data_AF-A0A378FTB5-F1
#
_entry.id   AF-A0A378FTB5-F1
#
_cell.length_a   1.000
_cell.length_b   1.000
_cell.length_c   1.000
_cell.angle_alpha   90.00
_cell.angle_beta   90.00
_cell.angle_gamma   90.00
#
_symmetry.space_group_name_H-M   'P 1'
#
loop_
_entity.id
_entity.type
_entity.pdbx_description
1 polymer ?
#
loop_
_entity_poly.entity_id
_entity_poly.type
_entity_poly.pdbx_seq_one_letter_code
_entity_poly.pdbx_strand_id
1 'polypeptide(L)'
;MNGAQWVVHALRTQGVDTVFGYPGGAIMPVYDALYDGGVEHLLCRHEQGAAMAAIGYARATGKTGVCIATSGPGATNLITGLADALLDSIPIVAITGQVAAPFIGTDAFQEVDVLGLSLACTKHSFLVQSLDELPRVIAEAFQVANSGRPGPVLVDIPKDIQMAQGDLDPHFSTVADEMAFPQAEVAQALQMLAQSQQPMLYVGGGVGMAQAVPALREFLAVTRMPATCTLKGLGVVDADYPYYLGMLGMHGTKAANLAVQECDLLIAVGARFDDRVTGKLIPSHRMPK
;
A
#
# COMPACT_ATOMS: atom_id res chain seq x y z
N MET A 1 -19.14 -18.85 15.84
CA MET A 1 -18.21 -19.17 14.71
C MET A 1 -16.83 -19.51 15.26
N ASN A 2 -15.92 -20.13 14.50
CA ASN A 2 -14.51 -20.20 14.93
C ASN A 2 -13.70 -19.00 14.42
N GLY A 3 -12.48 -18.80 14.94
CA GLY A 3 -11.61 -17.68 14.54
C GLY A 3 -11.36 -17.60 13.03
N ALA A 4 -11.13 -18.72 12.37
CA ALA A 4 -10.95 -18.76 10.92
C ALA A 4 -12.17 -18.27 10.13
N GLN A 5 -13.38 -18.68 10.54
CA GLN A 5 -14.63 -18.16 9.97
C GLN A 5 -14.79 -16.66 10.22
N TRP A 6 -14.32 -16.17 11.38
CA TRP A 6 -14.27 -14.73 11.67
C TRP A 6 -13.31 -13.97 10.76
N VAL A 7 -12.13 -14.52 10.45
CA VAL A 7 -11.21 -13.92 9.46
C VAL A 7 -11.92 -13.76 8.11
N VAL A 8 -12.54 -14.82 7.60
CA VAL A 8 -13.21 -14.79 6.29
C VAL A 8 -14.44 -13.88 6.30
N HIS A 9 -15.19 -13.83 7.40
CA HIS A 9 -16.26 -12.86 7.58
C HIS A 9 -15.73 -11.42 7.55
N ALA A 10 -14.67 -11.13 8.29
CA ALA A 10 -14.06 -9.80 8.31
C ALA A 10 -13.53 -9.38 6.93
N LEU A 11 -12.88 -10.28 6.19
CA LEU A 11 -12.44 -10.03 4.81
C LEU A 11 -13.61 -9.58 3.92
N ARG A 12 -14.75 -10.29 3.96
CA ARG A 12 -15.94 -9.90 3.20
C ARG A 12 -16.50 -8.55 3.62
N THR A 13 -16.54 -8.27 4.91
CA THR A 13 -16.99 -6.98 5.45
C THR A 13 -16.09 -5.83 4.98
N GLN A 14 -14.80 -6.09 4.75
CA GLN A 14 -13.85 -5.15 4.14
C GLN A 14 -13.96 -5.07 2.60
N GLY A 15 -14.93 -5.76 1.99
CA GLY A 15 -15.15 -5.77 0.54
C GLY A 15 -14.14 -6.62 -0.24
N VAL A 16 -13.42 -7.52 0.43
CA VAL A 16 -12.49 -8.46 -0.21
C VAL A 16 -13.29 -9.57 -0.87
N ASP A 17 -13.12 -9.70 -2.19
CA ASP A 17 -13.71 -10.77 -3.00
C ASP A 17 -12.69 -11.84 -3.41
N THR A 18 -11.40 -11.52 -3.43
CA THR A 18 -10.32 -12.36 -3.95
C THR A 18 -9.11 -12.31 -3.03
N VAL A 19 -8.50 -13.45 -2.74
CA VAL A 19 -7.25 -13.59 -1.98
C VAL A 19 -6.26 -14.46 -2.74
N PHE A 20 -4.97 -14.15 -2.60
CA PHE A 20 -3.88 -14.90 -3.26
C PHE A 20 -3.08 -15.64 -2.21
N GLY A 21 -2.75 -16.91 -2.38
CA GLY A 21 -1.99 -17.56 -1.32
C GLY A 21 -1.45 -18.94 -1.60
N TYR A 22 -0.69 -19.43 -0.62
CA TYR A 22 -0.22 -20.81 -0.56
C TYR A 22 -0.58 -21.43 0.82
N PRO A 23 -1.26 -22.61 0.85
CA PRO A 23 -1.72 -23.22 2.08
C PRO A 23 -0.60 -23.89 2.87
N GLY A 24 -0.84 -24.13 4.16
CA GLY A 24 0.03 -24.94 5.01
C GLY A 24 -0.58 -25.22 6.37
N GLY A 25 0.06 -26.10 7.16
CA GLY A 25 -0.54 -26.68 8.36
C GLY A 25 -0.94 -25.69 9.46
N ALA A 26 -0.28 -24.53 9.53
CA ALA A 26 -0.55 -23.50 10.53
C ALA A 26 -1.69 -22.54 10.14
N ILE A 27 -1.96 -22.37 8.84
CA ILE A 27 -3.03 -21.50 8.32
C ILE A 27 -4.24 -22.29 7.78
N MET A 28 -4.17 -23.62 7.81
CA MET A 28 -5.20 -24.50 7.24
C MET A 28 -6.63 -24.19 7.71
N PRO A 29 -6.89 -23.86 9.00
CA PRO A 29 -8.24 -23.49 9.43
C PRO A 29 -8.84 -22.34 8.62
N VAL A 30 -8.05 -21.32 8.25
CA VAL A 30 -8.51 -20.21 7.38
C VAL A 30 -8.80 -20.70 5.96
N TYR A 31 -7.99 -21.61 5.42
CA TYR A 31 -8.25 -22.22 4.11
C TYR A 31 -9.53 -23.05 4.09
N ASP A 32 -9.80 -23.81 5.14
CA ASP A 32 -11.06 -24.56 5.28
C ASP A 32 -12.25 -23.58 5.32
N ALA A 33 -12.12 -22.46 6.03
CA ALA A 33 -13.16 -21.43 6.09
C ALA A 33 -13.36 -20.67 4.77
N LEU A 34 -12.35 -20.58 3.91
CA LEU A 34 -12.45 -19.95 2.58
C LEU A 34 -13.32 -20.78 1.62
N TYR A 35 -13.31 -22.11 1.73
CA TYR A 35 -13.97 -23.02 0.79
C TYR A 35 -15.45 -22.68 0.54
N ASP A 36 -16.21 -22.47 1.62
CA ASP A 36 -17.62 -22.03 1.57
C ASP A 36 -17.78 -20.57 2.05
N GLY A 37 -16.67 -19.84 2.10
CA GLY A 37 -16.54 -18.54 2.75
C GLY A 37 -17.02 -17.35 1.92
N GLY A 38 -17.21 -17.53 0.61
CA GLY A 38 -17.61 -16.46 -0.30
C GLY A 38 -16.48 -15.47 -0.65
N VAL A 39 -15.23 -15.89 -0.50
CA VAL A 39 -14.02 -15.17 -0.93
C VAL A 39 -13.24 -16.11 -1.84
N GLU A 40 -12.98 -15.71 -3.07
CA GLU A 40 -12.26 -16.52 -4.05
C GLU A 40 -10.79 -16.65 -3.65
N HIS A 41 -10.29 -17.88 -3.55
CA HIS A 41 -8.86 -18.13 -3.33
C HIS A 41 -8.17 -18.50 -4.64
N LEU A 42 -7.10 -17.76 -4.96
CA LEU A 42 -6.21 -18.05 -6.07
C LEU A 42 -4.92 -18.68 -5.54
N LEU A 43 -4.78 -19.98 -5.76
CA LEU A 43 -3.61 -20.75 -5.35
C LEU A 43 -2.38 -20.39 -6.21
N CYS A 44 -1.44 -19.68 -5.60
CA CYS A 44 -0.14 -19.39 -6.20
C CYS A 44 0.79 -20.61 -6.08
N ARG A 45 1.92 -20.58 -6.79
CA ARG A 45 2.95 -21.65 -6.70
C ARG A 45 4.14 -21.28 -5.80
N HIS A 46 4.15 -20.06 -5.28
CA HIS A 46 5.11 -19.53 -4.33
C HIS A 46 4.49 -18.34 -3.61
N GLU A 47 4.76 -18.13 -2.32
CA GLU A 47 4.15 -17.06 -1.51
C GLU A 47 4.59 -15.68 -1.99
N GLN A 48 5.86 -15.51 -2.39
CA GLN A 48 6.30 -14.29 -3.08
C GLN A 48 5.41 -13.99 -4.30
N GLY A 49 5.02 -15.01 -5.06
CA GLY A 49 4.09 -14.85 -6.19
C GLY A 49 2.70 -14.41 -5.74
N ALA A 50 2.22 -14.87 -4.58
CA ALA A 50 0.97 -14.42 -4.00
C ALA A 50 1.01 -12.94 -3.60
N ALA A 51 2.11 -12.49 -2.97
CA ALA A 51 2.29 -11.08 -2.65
C ALA A 51 2.34 -10.20 -3.92
N MET A 52 3.07 -10.64 -4.95
CA MET A 52 3.13 -9.91 -6.23
C MET A 52 1.79 -9.87 -6.97
N ALA A 53 1.02 -10.97 -6.92
CA ALA A 53 -0.33 -11.00 -7.48
C ALA A 53 -1.28 -10.03 -6.74
N ALA A 54 -1.20 -10.00 -5.40
CA ALA A 54 -1.96 -9.05 -4.59
C ALA A 54 -1.58 -7.59 -4.89
N ILE A 55 -0.29 -7.29 -5.12
CA ILE A 55 0.18 -5.97 -5.57
C ILE A 55 -0.42 -5.60 -6.92
N GLY A 56 -0.37 -6.52 -7.90
CA GLY A 56 -0.96 -6.31 -9.22
C GLY A 56 -2.47 -6.06 -9.14
N TYR A 57 -3.17 -6.87 -8.37
CA TYR A 57 -4.61 -6.72 -8.11
C TYR A 57 -4.94 -5.36 -7.50
N ALA A 58 -4.20 -4.94 -6.46
CA ALA A 58 -4.42 -3.66 -5.80
C ALA A 58 -4.25 -2.47 -6.75
N ARG A 59 -3.21 -2.51 -7.59
CA ARG A 59 -2.96 -1.47 -8.60
C ARG A 59 -4.06 -1.42 -9.67
N ALA A 60 -4.54 -2.58 -10.13
CA ALA A 60 -5.51 -2.67 -11.21
C ALA A 60 -6.93 -2.29 -10.77
N THR A 61 -7.29 -2.57 -9.52
CA THR A 61 -8.66 -2.42 -9.01
C THR A 61 -8.84 -1.20 -8.11
N GLY A 62 -7.76 -0.66 -7.54
CA GLY A 62 -7.81 0.35 -6.48
C GLY A 62 -8.27 -0.20 -5.12
N LYS A 63 -8.45 -1.52 -4.99
CA LYS A 63 -8.80 -2.20 -3.72
C LYS A 63 -7.54 -2.61 -2.95
N THR A 64 -7.67 -2.91 -1.67
CA THR A 64 -6.59 -3.53 -0.88
C THR A 64 -6.33 -4.95 -1.37
N GLY A 65 -5.08 -5.26 -1.70
CA GLY A 65 -4.68 -6.63 -2.05
C GLY A 65 -4.51 -7.48 -0.80
N VAL A 66 -4.91 -8.75 -0.85
CA VAL A 66 -4.78 -9.67 0.29
C VAL A 66 -3.98 -10.89 -0.13
N CYS A 67 -2.93 -11.21 0.62
CA CYS A 67 -2.17 -12.44 0.43
C CYS A 67 -2.13 -13.31 1.70
N ILE A 68 -2.13 -14.63 1.53
CA ILE A 68 -2.21 -15.60 2.63
C ILE A 68 -1.07 -16.61 2.53
N ALA A 69 -0.37 -16.83 3.65
CA ALA A 69 0.67 -17.86 3.77
C ALA A 69 0.59 -18.62 5.09
N THR A 70 1.25 -19.78 5.16
CA THR A 70 1.46 -20.50 6.43
C THR A 70 2.58 -19.89 7.27
N SER A 71 2.83 -20.44 8.46
CA SER A 71 3.93 -20.05 9.34
C SER A 71 5.31 -20.25 8.74
N GLY A 72 6.33 -19.75 9.44
CA GLY A 72 7.73 -19.99 9.14
C GLY A 72 8.08 -19.67 7.68
N PRO A 73 8.49 -20.66 6.86
CA PRO A 73 8.94 -20.41 5.49
C PRO A 73 7.88 -19.71 4.61
N GLY A 74 6.59 -20.00 4.82
CA GLY A 74 5.52 -19.36 4.06
C GLY A 74 5.50 -17.85 4.29
N ALA A 75 5.50 -17.44 5.56
CA ALA A 75 5.57 -16.05 5.96
C ALA A 75 6.87 -15.37 5.53
N THR A 76 8.03 -16.03 5.67
CA THR A 76 9.32 -15.44 5.26
C THR A 76 9.40 -15.23 3.74
N ASN A 77 8.74 -16.07 2.95
CA ASN A 77 8.66 -15.93 1.49
C ASN A 77 7.83 -14.70 1.05
N LEU A 78 6.99 -14.13 1.94
CA LEU A 78 6.24 -12.90 1.64
C LEU A 78 7.09 -11.63 1.76
N ILE A 79 8.19 -11.65 2.53
CA ILE A 79 8.94 -10.45 2.95
C ILE A 79 9.36 -9.58 1.77
N THR A 80 9.85 -10.15 0.67
CA THR A 80 10.23 -9.37 -0.52
C THR A 80 9.03 -8.66 -1.16
N GLY A 81 7.87 -9.31 -1.21
CA GLY A 81 6.64 -8.70 -1.71
C GLY A 81 6.14 -7.58 -0.80
N LEU A 82 6.21 -7.76 0.52
CA LEU A 82 5.86 -6.70 1.47
C LEU A 82 6.82 -5.50 1.34
N ALA A 83 8.13 -5.73 1.21
CA ALA A 83 9.08 -4.65 0.97
C ALA A 83 8.76 -3.87 -0.32
N ASP A 84 8.43 -4.57 -1.41
CA ASP A 84 8.01 -3.93 -2.67
C ASP A 84 6.76 -3.06 -2.48
N ALA A 85 5.71 -3.62 -1.86
CA ALA A 85 4.48 -2.90 -1.56
C ALA A 85 4.72 -1.65 -0.69
N LEU A 86 5.59 -1.73 0.32
CA LEU A 86 5.92 -0.59 1.18
C LEU A 86 6.65 0.51 0.40
N LEU A 87 7.66 0.12 -0.39
CA LEU A 87 8.46 1.07 -1.16
C LEU A 87 7.64 1.81 -2.21
N ASP A 88 6.60 1.16 -2.73
CA ASP A 88 5.71 1.69 -3.75
C ASP A 88 4.36 2.20 -3.24
N SER A 89 4.13 2.16 -1.93
CA SER A 89 2.89 2.65 -1.29
C SER A 89 1.63 1.91 -1.73
N ILE A 90 1.68 0.57 -1.75
CA ILE A 90 0.58 -0.29 -2.18
C ILE A 90 -0.14 -0.89 -0.97
N PRO A 91 -1.47 -0.71 -0.84
CA PRO A 91 -2.23 -1.24 0.29
C PRO A 91 -2.33 -2.77 0.17
N ILE A 92 -1.63 -3.46 1.06
CA ILE A 92 -1.66 -4.93 1.17
C ILE A 92 -1.98 -5.33 2.59
N VAL A 93 -2.80 -6.37 2.78
CA VAL A 93 -2.94 -7.07 4.05
C VAL A 93 -2.47 -8.52 3.86
N ALA A 94 -1.38 -8.87 4.51
CA ALA A 94 -0.84 -10.23 4.52
C ALA A 94 -1.33 -10.96 5.76
N ILE A 95 -1.92 -12.13 5.58
CA ILE A 95 -2.41 -12.98 6.68
C ILE A 95 -1.53 -14.23 6.73
N THR A 96 -0.89 -14.45 7.87
CA THR A 96 -0.02 -15.61 8.09
C THR A 96 -0.57 -16.48 9.21
N GLY A 97 -0.40 -17.80 9.08
CA GLY A 97 -0.59 -18.70 10.20
C GLY A 97 0.64 -18.71 11.09
N GLN A 98 0.47 -19.02 12.37
CA GLN A 98 1.56 -19.23 13.32
C GLN A 98 1.36 -20.54 14.08
N VAL A 99 2.43 -21.06 14.71
CA VAL A 99 2.28 -22.11 15.73
C VAL A 99 1.26 -21.68 16.79
N ALA A 100 0.66 -22.64 17.50
CA ALA A 100 -0.28 -22.30 18.57
C ALA A 100 0.43 -21.46 19.65
N ALA A 101 -0.28 -20.54 20.29
CA ALA A 101 0.31 -19.56 21.20
C ALA A 101 1.25 -20.14 22.28
N PRO A 102 0.97 -21.31 22.91
CA PRO A 102 1.87 -21.91 23.90
C PRO A 102 3.23 -22.38 23.35
N PHE A 103 3.37 -22.49 22.02
CA PHE A 103 4.61 -22.93 21.36
C PHE A 103 5.45 -21.78 20.81
N ILE A 104 4.96 -20.54 20.86
CA ILE A 104 5.73 -19.38 20.43
C ILE A 104 6.92 -19.19 21.38
N GLY A 105 8.13 -19.05 20.83
CA GLY A 105 9.39 -18.92 21.57
C GLY A 105 9.97 -20.25 22.06
N THR A 106 9.50 -21.38 21.55
CA THR A 106 9.93 -22.73 21.98
C THR A 106 10.75 -23.48 20.93
N ASP A 107 11.09 -22.83 19.81
CA ASP A 107 11.71 -23.44 18.63
C ASP A 107 10.83 -24.56 18.05
N ALA A 108 9.51 -24.33 18.04
CA ALA A 108 8.56 -25.29 17.50
C ALA A 108 8.73 -25.46 15.99
N PHE A 109 8.23 -26.57 15.44
CA PHE A 109 8.35 -26.85 14.01
C PHE A 109 7.72 -25.72 13.18
N GLN A 110 8.53 -25.13 12.29
CA GLN A 110 8.15 -23.98 11.45
C GLN A 110 7.71 -22.73 12.23
N GLU A 111 8.17 -22.57 13.47
CA GLU A 111 8.12 -21.30 14.19
C GLU A 111 9.22 -20.36 13.65
N VAL A 112 8.84 -19.09 13.43
CA VAL A 112 9.76 -17.99 13.13
C VAL A 112 9.16 -16.72 13.74
N ASP A 113 10.01 -15.80 14.22
CA ASP A 113 9.60 -14.44 14.61
C ASP A 113 9.23 -13.59 13.37
N VAL A 114 8.04 -13.87 12.82
CA VAL A 114 7.48 -13.15 11.68
C VAL A 114 7.24 -11.68 12.02
N LEU A 115 6.87 -11.39 13.26
CA LEU A 115 6.70 -10.02 13.76
C LEU A 115 8.01 -9.24 13.59
N GLY A 116 9.10 -9.70 14.20
CA GLY A 116 10.42 -9.08 14.11
C GLY A 116 10.90 -8.91 12.67
N LEU A 117 10.72 -9.92 11.81
CA LEU A 117 11.11 -9.85 10.40
C LEU A 117 10.32 -8.83 9.59
N SER A 118 9.01 -8.71 9.83
CA SER A 118 8.11 -7.90 9.02
C SER A 118 8.08 -6.42 9.39
N LEU A 119 8.49 -6.05 10.62
CA LEU A 119 8.50 -4.66 11.09
C LEU A 119 9.30 -3.70 10.19
N ALA A 120 10.36 -4.18 9.52
CA ALA A 120 11.18 -3.36 8.63
C ALA A 120 10.55 -3.12 7.23
N CYS A 121 9.55 -3.92 6.85
CA CYS A 121 8.98 -3.92 5.50
C CYS A 121 7.45 -3.79 5.49
N THR A 122 6.85 -3.41 6.61
CA THR A 122 5.40 -3.16 6.75
C THR A 122 5.15 -1.82 7.43
N LYS A 123 3.96 -1.25 7.23
CA LYS A 123 3.46 -0.11 8.03
C LYS A 123 3.18 -0.54 9.46
N HIS A 124 2.72 -1.78 9.63
CA HIS A 124 2.44 -2.38 10.91
C HIS A 124 2.44 -3.91 10.78
N SER A 125 2.66 -4.59 11.89
CA SER A 125 2.62 -6.03 11.97
C SER A 125 1.97 -6.44 13.28
N PHE A 126 0.92 -7.24 13.20
CA PHE A 126 0.15 -7.74 14.34
C PHE A 126 0.48 -9.20 14.59
N LEU A 127 0.68 -9.56 15.85
CA LEU A 127 0.56 -10.94 16.33
C LEU A 127 -0.72 -11.02 17.16
N VAL A 128 -1.72 -11.76 16.66
CA VAL A 128 -2.99 -11.92 17.36
C VAL A 128 -2.79 -12.76 18.62
N GLN A 129 -3.20 -12.24 19.76
CA GLN A 129 -3.01 -12.83 21.09
C GLN A 129 -4.27 -13.50 21.63
N SER A 130 -5.46 -13.16 21.12
CA SER A 130 -6.72 -13.78 21.53
C SER A 130 -7.77 -13.77 20.42
N LEU A 131 -8.78 -14.62 20.54
CA LEU A 131 -9.92 -14.62 19.63
C LEU A 131 -10.70 -13.29 19.69
N ASP A 132 -10.84 -12.70 20.88
CA ASP A 132 -11.68 -11.52 21.11
C ASP A 132 -11.19 -10.27 20.38
N GLU A 133 -9.88 -10.14 20.14
CA GLU A 133 -9.33 -8.99 19.43
C GLU A 133 -9.29 -9.14 17.91
N LEU A 134 -9.53 -10.35 17.40
CA LEU A 134 -9.39 -10.67 15.98
C LEU A 134 -10.20 -9.71 15.06
N PRO A 135 -11.47 -9.36 15.35
CA PRO A 135 -12.23 -8.43 14.52
C PRO A 135 -11.60 -7.03 14.49
N ARG A 136 -11.11 -6.56 15.64
CA ARG A 136 -10.41 -5.27 15.76
C ARG A 136 -9.11 -5.27 14.97
N VAL A 137 -8.27 -6.29 15.15
CA VAL A 137 -6.97 -6.41 14.47
C VAL A 137 -7.13 -6.41 12.95
N ILE A 138 -8.08 -7.17 12.42
CA ILE A 138 -8.33 -7.18 10.96
C ILE A 138 -8.82 -5.80 10.50
N ALA A 139 -9.78 -5.18 11.19
CA ALA A 139 -10.27 -3.86 10.82
C ALA A 139 -9.16 -2.79 10.84
N GLU A 140 -8.34 -2.77 11.91
CA GLU A 140 -7.18 -1.89 12.03
C GLU A 140 -6.13 -2.18 10.94
N ALA A 141 -5.91 -3.44 10.57
CA ALA A 141 -4.97 -3.78 9.51
C ALA A 141 -5.37 -3.17 8.16
N PHE A 142 -6.65 -3.24 7.80
CA PHE A 142 -7.15 -2.58 6.59
C PHE A 142 -7.08 -1.06 6.70
N GLN A 143 -7.45 -0.49 7.85
CA GLN A 143 -7.33 0.96 8.07
C GLN A 143 -5.89 1.44 7.94
N VAL A 144 -4.94 0.75 8.57
CA VAL A 144 -3.52 1.10 8.50
C VAL A 144 -2.98 0.88 7.09
N ALA A 145 -3.37 -0.18 6.38
CA ALA A 145 -2.92 -0.42 5.01
C ALA A 145 -3.33 0.72 4.06
N ASN A 146 -4.51 1.33 4.26
CA ASN A 146 -5.06 2.35 3.36
C ASN A 146 -4.82 3.81 3.79
N SER A 147 -4.69 4.09 5.09
CA SER A 147 -4.60 5.47 5.61
C SER A 147 -3.29 6.19 5.27
N GLY A 148 -3.36 7.51 5.15
CA GLY A 148 -2.20 8.36 4.85
C GLY A 148 -1.48 7.91 3.57
N ARG A 149 -0.19 7.60 3.68
CA ARG A 149 0.52 6.89 2.61
C ARG A 149 0.20 5.39 2.70
N PRO A 150 -0.45 4.78 1.69
CA PRO A 150 -0.82 3.36 1.76
C PRO A 150 0.41 2.46 1.84
N GLY A 151 0.23 1.23 2.31
CA GLY A 151 1.31 0.26 2.42
C GLY A 151 0.87 -1.08 3.01
N PRO A 152 1.80 -2.04 3.13
CA PRO A 152 1.51 -3.38 3.60
C PRO A 152 1.36 -3.46 5.12
N VAL A 153 0.46 -4.31 5.59
CA VAL A 153 0.30 -4.71 6.98
C VAL A 153 0.32 -6.23 7.05
N LEU A 154 0.99 -6.79 8.06
CA LEU A 154 0.97 -8.22 8.33
C LEU A 154 0.09 -8.53 9.55
N VAL A 155 -0.69 -9.60 9.48
CA VAL A 155 -1.49 -10.15 10.57
C VAL A 155 -1.14 -11.62 10.75
N ASP A 156 -0.38 -11.92 11.81
CA ASP A 156 0.04 -13.27 12.17
C ASP A 156 -0.94 -13.88 13.18
N ILE A 157 -1.53 -15.02 12.83
CA ILE A 157 -2.63 -15.62 13.60
C ILE A 157 -2.22 -17.01 14.09
N PRO A 158 -2.01 -17.20 15.40
CA PRO A 158 -1.80 -18.52 16.00
C PRO A 158 -2.90 -19.53 15.67
N LYS A 159 -2.51 -20.77 15.41
CA LYS A 159 -3.43 -21.84 14.97
C LYS A 159 -4.56 -22.11 15.97
N ASP A 160 -4.27 -22.06 17.27
CA ASP A 160 -5.26 -22.23 18.34
C ASP A 160 -6.29 -21.10 18.35
N ILE A 161 -5.90 -19.87 18.04
CA ILE A 161 -6.83 -18.73 17.89
C ILE A 161 -7.72 -18.90 16.65
N GLN A 162 -7.17 -19.37 15.53
CA GLN A 162 -7.98 -19.67 14.35
C GLN A 162 -9.04 -20.75 14.63
N MET A 163 -8.73 -21.71 15.51
CA MET A 163 -9.63 -22.81 15.86
C MET A 163 -10.58 -22.48 17.03
N ALA A 164 -10.25 -21.47 17.84
CA ALA A 164 -11.04 -21.07 18.98
C ALA A 164 -12.47 -20.70 18.57
N GLN A 165 -13.44 -21.09 19.39
CA GLN A 165 -14.85 -20.80 19.18
C GLN A 165 -15.28 -19.63 20.04
N GLY A 166 -16.05 -18.72 19.44
CA GLY A 166 -16.60 -17.56 20.12
C GLY A 166 -17.58 -16.81 19.24
N ASP A 167 -18.51 -16.14 19.90
CA ASP A 167 -19.37 -15.14 19.28
C ASP A 167 -18.74 -13.78 19.54
N LEU A 168 -18.30 -13.14 18.47
CA LEU A 168 -17.62 -11.85 18.50
C LEU A 168 -18.56 -10.78 17.98
N ASP A 169 -18.38 -9.57 18.49
CA ASP A 169 -19.02 -8.40 17.90
C ASP A 169 -18.17 -7.89 16.73
N PRO A 170 -18.79 -7.54 15.58
CA PRO A 170 -18.08 -6.87 14.50
C PRO A 170 -17.44 -5.58 15.00
N HIS A 171 -16.18 -5.36 14.66
CA HIS A 171 -15.50 -4.10 14.95
C HIS A 171 -15.73 -3.11 13.82
N PHE A 172 -16.43 -2.02 14.11
CA PHE A 172 -16.62 -0.91 13.19
C PHE A 172 -15.64 0.21 13.55
N SER A 173 -14.63 0.43 12.72
CA SER A 173 -13.77 1.61 12.86
C SER A 173 -14.48 2.82 12.24
N THR A 174 -14.86 3.78 13.08
CA THR A 174 -15.32 5.09 12.62
C THR A 174 -14.10 5.99 12.49
N VAL A 175 -13.58 6.17 11.28
CA VAL A 175 -12.55 7.19 11.05
C VAL A 175 -13.15 8.26 10.16
N ALA A 176 -13.50 9.38 10.78
CA ALA A 176 -13.64 10.62 10.03
C ALA A 176 -12.20 11.08 9.74
N ASP A 177 -11.76 10.95 8.49
CA ASP A 177 -10.55 11.63 8.03
C ASP A 177 -10.89 13.12 7.89
N GLU A 178 -10.97 13.81 9.02
CA GLU A 178 -11.19 15.26 9.07
C GLU A 178 -9.87 15.98 8.75
N MET A 179 -9.31 15.73 7.56
CA MET A 179 -8.27 16.60 7.06
C MET A 179 -8.92 17.92 6.66
N ALA A 180 -8.79 18.93 7.52
CA ALA A 180 -9.26 20.28 7.21
C ALA A 180 -8.60 20.77 5.91
N PHE A 181 -9.40 21.36 5.01
CA PHE A 181 -8.88 21.90 3.77
C PHE A 181 -7.86 23.01 4.07
N PRO A 182 -6.61 22.92 3.59
CA PRO A 182 -5.54 23.88 3.92
C PRO A 182 -5.69 25.17 3.11
N GLN A 183 -6.71 25.97 3.48
CA GLN A 183 -7.14 27.16 2.74
C GLN A 183 -6.00 28.17 2.54
N ALA A 184 -5.18 28.40 3.58
CA ALA A 184 -4.12 29.39 3.56
C ALA A 184 -2.95 28.96 2.65
N GLU A 185 -2.55 27.69 2.73
CA GLU A 185 -1.48 27.10 1.92
C GLU A 185 -1.88 27.02 0.45
N VAL A 186 -3.15 26.67 0.16
CA VAL A 186 -3.68 26.69 -1.20
C VAL A 186 -3.70 28.12 -1.76
N ALA A 187 -4.13 29.11 -0.96
CA ALA A 187 -4.09 30.51 -1.39
C ALA A 187 -2.66 30.99 -1.69
N GLN A 188 -1.68 30.59 -0.87
CA GLN A 188 -0.27 30.87 -1.12
C GLN A 188 0.23 30.21 -2.40
N ALA A 189 -0.10 28.93 -2.63
CA ALA A 189 0.28 28.21 -3.84
C ALA A 189 -0.31 28.86 -5.10
N LEU A 190 -1.56 29.33 -5.04
CA LEU A 190 -2.19 30.09 -6.13
C LEU A 190 -1.49 31.42 -6.39
N GLN A 191 -1.05 32.13 -5.35
CA GLN A 191 -0.27 33.36 -5.51
C GLN A 191 1.07 33.10 -6.19
N MET A 192 1.78 32.04 -5.79
CA MET A 192 3.04 31.63 -6.43
C MET A 192 2.82 31.26 -7.91
N LEU A 193 1.76 30.51 -8.19
CA LEU A 193 1.39 30.14 -9.56
C LEU A 193 1.06 31.37 -10.41
N ALA A 194 0.35 32.36 -9.87
CA ALA A 194 0.01 33.60 -10.59
C ALA A 194 1.23 34.49 -10.90
N GLN A 195 2.32 34.36 -10.16
CA GLN A 195 3.56 35.13 -10.35
C GLN A 195 4.57 34.45 -11.28
N SER A 196 4.48 33.12 -11.39
CA SER A 196 5.37 32.30 -12.21
C SER A 196 5.16 32.54 -13.70
N GLN A 197 6.27 32.56 -14.45
CA GLN A 197 6.28 32.67 -15.92
C GLN A 197 6.53 31.31 -16.58
N GLN A 198 7.14 30.37 -15.87
CA GLN A 198 7.48 29.03 -16.38
C GLN A 198 7.10 27.94 -15.38
N PRO A 199 5.81 27.80 -15.00
CA PRO A 199 5.42 26.82 -14.01
C PRO A 199 5.39 25.40 -14.63
N MET A 200 5.71 24.41 -13.81
CA MET A 200 5.79 23.01 -14.22
C MET A 200 5.06 22.11 -13.23
N LEU A 201 4.19 21.23 -13.73
CA LEU A 201 3.55 20.19 -12.92
C LEU A 201 4.40 18.91 -12.91
N TYR A 202 4.69 18.39 -11.72
CA TYR A 202 5.37 17.13 -11.52
C TYR A 202 4.46 16.13 -10.78
N VAL A 203 4.01 15.12 -11.51
CA VAL A 203 2.92 14.23 -11.10
C VAL A 203 3.45 12.86 -10.67
N GLY A 204 3.14 12.46 -9.45
CA GLY A 204 3.48 11.14 -8.91
C GLY A 204 2.31 10.17 -8.87
N GLY A 205 2.60 8.92 -8.50
CA GLY A 205 1.60 7.86 -8.38
C GLY A 205 0.55 8.11 -7.29
N GLY A 206 0.82 9.00 -6.34
CA GLY A 206 -0.12 9.37 -5.28
C GLY A 206 -1.43 9.97 -5.81
N VAL A 207 -1.43 10.60 -7.00
CA VAL A 207 -2.66 11.12 -7.62
C VAL A 207 -3.62 9.98 -7.96
N GLY A 208 -3.12 8.89 -8.53
CA GLY A 208 -3.93 7.71 -8.82
C GLY A 208 -4.44 7.04 -7.55
N MET A 209 -3.57 6.89 -6.55
CA MET A 209 -3.92 6.29 -5.26
C MET A 209 -5.01 7.08 -4.52
N ALA A 210 -4.97 8.40 -4.59
CA ALA A 210 -5.97 9.29 -3.99
C ALA A 210 -7.24 9.44 -4.84
N GLN A 211 -7.39 8.69 -5.92
CA GLN A 211 -8.51 8.80 -6.87
C GLN A 211 -8.69 10.22 -7.44
N ALA A 212 -7.62 11.02 -7.48
CA ALA A 212 -7.65 12.44 -7.84
C ALA A 212 -7.32 12.71 -9.31
N VAL A 213 -7.32 11.66 -10.15
CA VAL A 213 -7.05 11.77 -11.59
C VAL A 213 -8.00 12.76 -12.30
N PRO A 214 -9.33 12.73 -12.07
CA PRO A 214 -10.24 13.70 -12.69
C PRO A 214 -9.93 15.14 -12.28
N ALA A 215 -9.70 15.39 -10.99
CA ALA A 215 -9.38 16.71 -10.46
C ALA A 215 -8.05 17.25 -11.02
N LEU A 216 -7.02 16.40 -11.16
CA LEU A 216 -5.76 16.79 -11.78
C LEU A 216 -5.95 17.17 -13.25
N ARG A 217 -6.75 16.40 -13.99
CA ARG A 217 -7.01 16.66 -15.41
C ARG A 217 -7.82 17.94 -15.62
N GLU A 218 -8.80 18.20 -14.75
CA GLU A 218 -9.52 19.48 -14.74
C GLU A 218 -8.57 20.65 -14.46
N PHE A 219 -7.70 20.51 -13.46
CA PHE A 219 -6.68 21.50 -13.16
C PHE A 219 -5.76 21.78 -14.35
N LEU A 220 -5.31 20.74 -15.07
CA LEU A 220 -4.52 20.88 -16.30
C LEU A 220 -5.31 21.51 -17.45
N ALA A 221 -6.60 21.20 -17.61
CA ALA A 221 -7.44 21.78 -18.64
C ALA A 221 -7.62 23.31 -18.47
N VAL A 222 -7.74 23.76 -17.22
CA VAL A 222 -7.85 25.18 -16.87
C VAL A 222 -6.51 25.90 -16.99
N THR A 223 -5.46 25.35 -16.39
CA THR A 223 -4.15 26.02 -16.30
C THR A 223 -3.33 25.93 -17.57
N ARG A 224 -3.53 24.88 -18.38
CA ARG A 224 -2.72 24.56 -19.57
C ARG A 224 -1.22 24.49 -19.27
N MET A 225 -0.89 24.12 -18.04
CA MET A 225 0.48 24.06 -17.54
C MET A 225 1.22 22.85 -18.14
N PRO A 226 2.50 22.99 -18.51
CA PRO A 226 3.36 21.86 -18.83
C PRO A 226 3.40 20.83 -17.70
N ALA A 227 3.36 19.55 -18.05
CA ALA A 227 3.30 18.46 -17.09
C ALA A 227 4.31 17.36 -17.39
N THR A 228 4.89 16.80 -16.33
CA THR A 228 5.74 15.61 -16.38
C THR A 228 5.34 14.67 -15.24
N CYS A 229 5.76 13.42 -15.33
CA CYS A 229 5.42 12.42 -14.32
C CYS A 229 6.64 11.63 -13.83
N THR A 230 6.48 11.03 -12.66
CA THR A 230 7.30 9.90 -12.23
C THR A 230 6.93 8.65 -13.02
N LEU A 231 7.80 7.63 -12.97
CA LEU A 231 7.46 6.28 -13.45
C LEU A 231 6.12 5.78 -12.88
N LYS A 232 5.82 6.09 -11.61
CA LYS A 232 4.58 5.65 -10.94
C LYS A 232 3.37 6.55 -11.25
N GLY A 233 3.59 7.73 -11.83
CA GLY A 233 2.54 8.66 -12.27
C GLY A 233 2.12 8.48 -13.72
N LEU A 234 2.73 7.54 -14.45
CA LEU A 234 2.36 7.24 -15.83
C LEU A 234 0.88 6.85 -15.93
N GLY A 235 0.17 7.43 -16.89
CA GLY A 235 -1.27 7.23 -17.13
C GLY A 235 -2.18 8.22 -16.38
N VAL A 236 -1.66 8.96 -15.40
CA VAL A 236 -2.45 9.98 -14.69
C VAL A 236 -2.76 11.17 -15.60
N VAL A 237 -1.72 11.73 -16.23
CA VAL A 237 -1.86 12.75 -17.28
C VAL A 237 -2.25 12.05 -18.58
N ASP A 238 -3.22 12.60 -19.30
CA ASP A 238 -3.64 12.06 -20.60
C ASP A 238 -2.49 12.11 -21.62
N ALA A 239 -2.35 11.04 -22.40
CA ALA A 239 -1.24 10.88 -23.33
C ALA A 239 -1.28 11.90 -24.49
N ASP A 240 -2.47 12.41 -24.83
CA ASP A 240 -2.72 13.41 -25.85
C ASP A 240 -2.78 14.84 -25.30
N TYR A 241 -2.56 15.04 -23.99
CA TYR A 241 -2.48 16.37 -23.40
C TYR A 241 -1.34 17.16 -24.09
N PRO A 242 -1.62 18.30 -24.76
CA PRO A 242 -0.65 18.96 -25.64
C PRO A 242 0.64 19.43 -24.95
N TYR A 243 0.60 19.60 -23.63
CA TYR A 243 1.72 20.08 -22.82
C TYR A 243 2.34 18.97 -21.96
N TYR A 244 2.04 17.70 -22.24
CA TYR A 244 2.65 16.57 -21.55
C TYR A 244 4.05 16.27 -22.11
N LEU A 245 5.06 16.36 -21.24
CA LEU A 245 6.47 16.16 -21.60
C LEU A 245 6.96 14.72 -21.34
N GLY A 246 6.10 13.84 -20.85
CA GLY A 246 6.44 12.44 -20.56
C GLY A 246 7.02 12.23 -19.16
N MET A 247 7.91 11.26 -19.03
CA MET A 247 8.54 10.89 -17.74
C MET A 247 9.77 11.75 -17.46
N LEU A 248 9.92 12.21 -16.21
CA LEU A 248 11.11 12.90 -15.67
C LEU A 248 12.11 11.88 -15.11
N GLY A 249 13.41 12.16 -15.23
CA GLY A 249 14.48 11.48 -14.49
C GLY A 249 15.59 10.91 -15.36
N MET A 250 16.39 10.01 -14.78
CA MET A 250 17.58 9.39 -15.39
C MET A 250 17.31 8.75 -16.76
N HIS A 251 16.14 8.14 -16.92
CA HIS A 251 15.67 7.54 -18.18
C HIS A 251 14.43 8.25 -18.73
N GLY A 252 14.19 9.48 -18.26
CA GLY A 252 13.11 10.33 -18.71
C GLY A 252 13.37 10.98 -20.06
N THR A 253 12.42 11.77 -20.53
CA THR A 253 12.59 12.52 -21.78
C THR A 253 13.54 13.70 -21.56
N LYS A 254 14.33 14.04 -22.58
CA LYS A 254 15.20 15.22 -22.55
C LYS A 254 14.39 16.50 -22.33
N ALA A 255 13.21 16.59 -22.96
CA ALA A 255 12.31 17.74 -22.84
C ALA A 255 11.82 17.93 -21.40
N ALA A 256 11.36 16.86 -20.74
CA ALA A 256 10.96 16.92 -19.33
C ALA A 256 12.11 17.34 -18.42
N ASN A 257 13.30 16.76 -18.61
CA ASN A 257 14.47 17.07 -17.79
C ASN A 257 14.89 18.55 -17.93
N LEU A 258 14.91 19.10 -19.15
CA LEU A 258 15.24 20.51 -19.37
C LEU A 258 14.17 21.45 -18.81
N ALA A 259 12.89 21.17 -19.10
CA ALA A 259 11.79 22.01 -18.62
C ALA A 259 11.74 22.10 -17.09
N VAL A 260 12.01 20.99 -16.38
CA VAL A 260 12.08 21.00 -14.90
C VAL A 260 13.32 21.73 -14.39
N GLN A 261 14.44 21.71 -15.11
CA GLN A 261 15.62 22.49 -14.73
C GLN A 261 15.45 24.00 -14.96
N GLU A 262 14.65 24.37 -15.95
CA GLU A 262 14.42 25.76 -16.37
C GLU A 262 13.17 26.38 -15.75
N CYS A 263 12.28 25.59 -15.11
CA CYS A 263 11.07 26.11 -14.50
C CYS A 263 11.39 27.04 -13.31
N ASP A 264 10.62 28.10 -13.16
CA ASP A 264 10.70 29.03 -12.03
C ASP A 264 9.77 28.61 -10.86
N LEU A 265 8.85 27.68 -11.12
CA LEU A 265 7.97 27.07 -10.12
C LEU A 265 7.70 25.59 -10.46
N LEU A 266 8.08 24.68 -9.56
CA LEU A 266 7.75 23.26 -9.66
C LEU A 266 6.63 22.90 -8.68
N ILE A 267 5.48 22.47 -9.19
CA ILE A 267 4.34 21.99 -8.39
C ILE A 267 4.37 20.47 -8.37
N ALA A 268 4.78 19.89 -7.24
CA ALA A 268 4.83 18.44 -7.07
C ALA A 268 3.53 17.91 -6.45
N VAL A 269 2.85 16.97 -7.11
CA VAL A 269 1.58 16.40 -6.64
C VAL A 269 1.69 14.88 -6.56
N GLY A 270 1.50 14.33 -5.37
CA GLY A 270 1.51 12.88 -5.14
C GLY A 270 2.85 12.20 -5.45
N ALA A 271 3.96 12.95 -5.42
CA ALA A 271 5.29 12.49 -5.78
C ALA A 271 6.26 12.54 -4.58
N ARG A 272 7.21 11.60 -4.57
CA ARG A 272 8.46 11.73 -3.82
C ARG A 272 9.59 12.15 -4.77
N PHE A 273 10.64 12.71 -4.20
CA PHE A 273 11.86 13.06 -4.93
C PHE A 273 12.92 11.97 -4.70
N ASP A 274 12.86 10.91 -5.51
CA ASP A 274 13.86 9.84 -5.47
C ASP A 274 15.12 10.21 -6.26
N ASP A 275 16.21 9.49 -5.99
CA ASP A 275 17.54 9.73 -6.56
C ASP A 275 17.57 9.58 -8.09
N ARG A 276 16.70 8.74 -8.66
CA ARG A 276 16.60 8.55 -10.11
C ARG A 276 15.80 9.66 -10.79
N VAL A 277 15.06 10.45 -10.02
CA VAL A 277 14.43 11.69 -10.50
C VAL A 277 15.37 12.87 -10.31
N THR A 278 15.87 13.10 -9.10
CA THR A 278 16.63 14.31 -8.78
C THR A 278 18.07 14.29 -9.30
N GLY A 279 18.62 13.10 -9.54
CA GLY A 279 20.03 12.94 -9.88
C GLY A 279 20.93 13.50 -8.77
N LYS A 280 21.78 14.48 -9.11
CA LYS A 280 22.75 15.06 -8.18
C LYS A 280 22.15 16.24 -7.41
N LEU A 281 21.73 16.00 -6.18
CA LEU A 281 21.40 17.06 -5.23
C LEU A 281 22.67 17.77 -4.74
N ILE A 282 22.58 19.08 -4.51
CA ILE A 282 23.65 19.81 -3.81
C ILE A 282 23.61 19.34 -2.35
N PRO A 283 24.72 18.83 -1.78
CA PRO A 283 24.75 18.41 -0.39
C PRO A 283 24.42 19.58 0.53
N SER A 284 23.44 19.42 1.43
CA SER A 284 23.02 20.43 2.41
C SER A 284 24.12 20.88 3.40
N HIS A 285 25.31 20.27 3.34
CA HIS A 285 26.47 20.56 4.20
C HIS A 285 27.66 21.19 3.50
N ARG A 286 27.51 21.69 2.28
CA ARG A 286 28.52 22.57 1.66
C ARG A 286 27.85 23.85 1.16
N MET A 287 27.57 24.77 2.08
CA MET A 287 27.56 26.18 1.69
C MET A 287 28.98 26.53 1.19
N PRO A 288 29.10 27.21 0.04
CA PRO A 288 30.40 27.61 -0.49
C PRO A 288 31.09 28.55 0.51
N LYS A 289 32.38 28.29 0.76
CA LYS A 289 33.30 29.32 1.25
C LYS A 289 33.63 30.26 0.09
#